data_AF-A0A4R8SE63-F1
#
_entry.id   AF-A0A4R8SE63-F1
#
_cell.length_a   1.000
_cell.length_b   1.000
_cell.length_c   1.000
_cell.angle_alpha   90.00
_cell.angle_beta   90.00
_cell.angle_gamma   90.00
#
_symmetry.space_group_name_H-M   'P 1'
#
loop_
_entity.id
_entity.type
_entity.pdbx_description
1 polymer ?
#
loop_
_entity_poly.entity_id
_entity_poly.type
_entity_poly.pdbx_seq_one_letter_code
_entity_poly.pdbx_strand_id
1 'polypeptide(L)'
;MHRRFPVDRPVTISPDTIVLLSDTWFEPAPPEVWPEKDSVGVVRSVLGSDSVLVERSIGLETVANPNTLNLELGNTITYRENGVQEILSERPIRDRDPEIQADDPIQQYRVDADNSAPSFEDFGGYQKVVERAKQLIETQLDHREALDAIGARPVKGVLFTGPPGTGKTMLARIIAKESKAAFFLISGPSVVSKWVGDSEETLRAIFRAASEQPRSIIFFDEIDSLAEKRTGESHEASKRIVAQLLTLMDGFKRSEGSTVVIAATNRIDDIDIALRRPGRFDWEIEFGMPNTDDRLAILVASKRSLATTGDLPLEELAVRTDGWSAAQLASLWTEAALLAAGDHRSSISEEDLAEAFDRVKERLAPAGGVRSNG
;
A
#
# COMPACT_ATOMS: atom_id res chain seq x y z
N MET A 1 -26.88 45.99 1.63
CA MET A 1 -27.86 46.85 0.92
C MET A 1 -27.17 47.33 -0.35
N HIS A 2 -27.33 46.60 -1.46
CA HIS A 2 -26.60 46.89 -2.71
C HIS A 2 -27.12 48.19 -3.33
N ARG A 3 -26.21 49.15 -3.60
CA ARG A 3 -26.55 50.41 -4.27
C ARG A 3 -26.52 50.18 -5.77
N ARG A 4 -27.69 50.21 -6.40
CA ARG A 4 -27.82 50.27 -7.87
C ARG A 4 -27.67 51.71 -8.33
N PHE A 5 -26.89 51.89 -9.40
CA PHE A 5 -26.65 53.19 -10.02
C PHE A 5 -27.34 53.23 -11.38
N PRO A 6 -28.02 54.33 -11.74
CA PRO A 6 -28.63 54.47 -13.05
C PRO A 6 -27.57 54.79 -14.12
N VAL A 7 -27.75 54.25 -15.33
CA VAL A 7 -26.78 54.36 -16.45
C VAL A 7 -26.72 55.78 -17.04
N ASP A 8 -27.69 56.64 -16.72
CA ASP A 8 -27.80 58.00 -17.22
C ASP A 8 -27.00 59.04 -16.40
N ARG A 9 -26.27 58.60 -15.36
CA ARG A 9 -25.43 59.48 -14.53
C ARG A 9 -23.96 59.04 -14.52
N PRO A 10 -23.01 59.97 -14.66
CA PRO A 10 -21.60 59.64 -14.53
C PRO A 10 -21.29 59.26 -13.07
N VAL A 11 -20.61 58.13 -12.90
CA VAL A 11 -20.13 57.61 -11.61
C VAL A 11 -18.65 57.25 -11.77
N THR A 12 -17.85 57.56 -10.75
CA THR A 12 -16.44 57.15 -10.69
C THR A 12 -16.35 55.73 -10.16
N ILE A 13 -15.69 54.85 -10.93
CA ILE A 13 -15.45 53.45 -10.58
C ILE A 13 -13.96 53.17 -10.76
N SER A 14 -13.38 52.33 -9.91
CA SER A 14 -11.98 51.91 -10.06
C SER A 14 -11.81 51.06 -11.34
N PRO A 15 -10.66 51.12 -12.02
CA PRO A 15 -10.41 50.41 -13.28
C PRO A 15 -10.67 48.90 -13.24
N ASP A 16 -10.58 48.29 -12.06
CA ASP A 16 -10.66 46.84 -11.86
C ASP A 16 -11.99 46.38 -11.23
N THR A 17 -12.97 47.28 -11.06
CA THR A 17 -14.27 46.90 -10.50
C THR A 17 -15.12 46.18 -11.55
N ILE A 18 -15.43 44.92 -11.28
CA ILE A 18 -16.42 44.15 -12.05
C ILE A 18 -17.82 44.63 -11.68
N VAL A 19 -18.62 44.98 -12.69
CA VAL A 19 -19.99 45.46 -12.53
C VAL A 19 -20.98 44.55 -13.26
N LEU A 20 -22.13 44.31 -12.65
CA LEU A 20 -23.29 43.75 -13.31
C LEU A 20 -24.03 44.90 -14.03
N LEU A 21 -24.26 44.73 -15.32
CA LEU A 21 -24.90 45.73 -16.18
C LEU A 21 -26.29 45.27 -16.62
N SER A 22 -27.25 46.17 -16.55
CA SER A 22 -28.60 46.06 -17.13
C SER A 22 -28.85 47.26 -18.05
N ASP A 23 -29.91 47.19 -18.86
CA ASP A 23 -30.31 48.27 -19.76
C ASP A 23 -30.60 49.61 -19.06
N THR A 24 -30.87 49.58 -17.74
CA THR A 24 -31.28 50.77 -16.98
C THR A 24 -30.45 51.03 -15.72
N TRP A 25 -29.60 50.09 -15.29
CA TRP A 25 -28.78 50.24 -14.09
C TRP A 25 -27.50 49.41 -14.16
N PHE A 26 -26.53 49.75 -13.32
CA PHE A 26 -25.38 48.90 -13.04
C PHE A 26 -25.11 48.86 -11.53
N GLU A 27 -24.48 47.78 -11.06
CA GLU A 27 -24.02 47.66 -9.67
C GLU A 27 -22.71 46.87 -9.61
N PRO A 28 -21.80 47.13 -8.65
CA PRO A 28 -20.64 46.27 -8.43
C PRO A 28 -21.08 44.83 -8.24
N ALA A 29 -20.44 43.89 -8.93
CA ALA A 29 -20.77 42.49 -8.85
C ALA A 29 -20.61 42.01 -7.39
N PRO A 30 -21.64 41.38 -6.79
CA PRO A 30 -21.50 40.78 -5.48
C PRO A 30 -20.39 39.71 -5.50
N PRO A 31 -19.58 39.56 -4.44
CA PRO A 31 -18.50 38.57 -4.37
C PRO A 31 -18.98 37.13 -4.64
N GLU A 32 -20.26 36.86 -4.36
CA GLU A 32 -20.90 35.56 -4.56
C GLU A 32 -21.15 35.25 -6.05
N VAL A 33 -21.23 36.29 -6.90
CA VAL A 33 -21.51 36.18 -8.34
C VAL A 33 -20.20 36.11 -9.14
N TRP A 34 -19.11 36.65 -8.62
CA TRP A 34 -17.78 36.61 -9.22
C TRP A 34 -16.69 36.41 -8.17
N PRO A 35 -16.51 35.18 -7.64
CA PRO A 35 -15.44 34.92 -6.68
C PRO A 35 -14.09 35.05 -7.37
N GLU A 36 -13.26 36.01 -6.92
CA GLU A 36 -11.86 36.09 -7.31
C GLU A 36 -11.16 34.78 -6.93
N LYS A 37 -10.56 34.10 -7.91
CA LYS A 37 -9.83 32.85 -7.66
C LYS A 37 -8.48 33.16 -7.04
N ASP A 38 -8.27 32.68 -5.82
CA ASP A 38 -6.95 32.67 -5.21
C ASP A 38 -5.97 31.85 -6.06
N SER A 39 -4.79 32.42 -6.31
CA SER A 39 -3.68 31.73 -6.96
C SER A 39 -2.69 31.27 -5.91
N VAL A 40 -2.08 30.10 -6.13
CA VAL A 40 -1.08 29.51 -5.22
C VAL A 40 0.29 29.59 -5.87
N GLY A 41 1.33 29.80 -5.06
CA GLY A 41 2.70 29.77 -5.54
C GLY A 41 3.73 29.75 -4.42
N VAL A 42 4.99 29.48 -4.79
CA VAL A 42 6.09 29.32 -3.84
C VAL A 42 7.01 30.54 -3.90
N VAL A 43 7.30 31.13 -2.75
CA VAL A 43 8.25 32.26 -2.64
C VAL A 43 9.66 31.79 -2.99
N ARG A 44 10.21 32.33 -4.07
CA ARG A 44 11.59 32.07 -4.55
C ARG A 44 12.57 33.17 -4.19
N SER A 45 12.07 34.36 -3.82
CA SER A 45 12.88 35.45 -3.30
C SER A 45 12.01 36.47 -2.60
N VAL A 46 12.52 37.09 -1.55
CA VAL A 46 11.87 38.22 -0.88
C VAL A 46 12.50 39.51 -1.41
N LEU A 47 11.70 40.32 -2.10
CA LEU A 47 12.14 41.54 -2.79
C LEU A 47 11.79 42.75 -1.91
N GLY A 48 12.52 42.90 -0.81
CA GLY A 48 12.27 43.95 0.19
C GLY A 48 11.08 43.64 1.12
N SER A 49 10.52 44.67 1.75
CA SER A 49 9.38 44.51 2.70
C SER A 49 8.03 44.32 2.01
N ASP A 50 7.90 44.79 0.76
CA ASP A 50 6.59 45.04 0.15
C ASP A 50 6.31 44.14 -1.06
N SER A 51 7.23 43.25 -1.43
CA SER A 51 7.04 42.33 -2.57
C SER A 51 7.87 41.05 -2.49
N VAL A 52 7.41 40.02 -3.19
CA VAL A 52 8.06 38.71 -3.28
C VAL A 52 8.05 38.19 -4.71
N LEU A 53 9.07 37.41 -5.08
CA LEU A 53 9.09 36.65 -6.33
C LEU A 53 8.47 35.27 -6.07
N VAL A 54 7.45 34.92 -6.82
CA VAL A 54 6.62 33.73 -6.62
C VAL A 54 6.71 32.85 -7.86
N GLU A 55 7.01 31.57 -7.67
CA GLU A 55 6.93 30.54 -8.71
C GLU A 55 5.54 29.94 -8.77
N ARG A 56 4.99 29.90 -9.98
CA ARG A 56 3.73 29.26 -10.37
C ARG A 56 4.02 28.14 -11.35
N SER A 57 2.99 27.36 -11.70
CA SER A 57 3.11 26.24 -12.63
C SER A 57 3.68 26.61 -14.01
N ILE A 58 3.61 27.88 -14.42
CA ILE A 58 4.03 28.35 -15.75
C ILE A 58 5.08 29.48 -15.72
N GLY A 59 5.72 29.76 -14.57
CA GLY A 59 6.79 30.75 -14.51
C GLY A 59 6.91 31.48 -13.18
N LEU A 60 7.69 32.55 -13.18
CA LEU A 60 7.94 33.42 -12.03
C LEU A 60 7.17 34.72 -12.19
N GLU A 61 6.56 35.20 -11.10
CA GLU A 61 5.87 36.49 -11.07
C GLU A 61 6.19 37.23 -9.77
N THR A 62 6.29 38.55 -9.84
CA THR A 62 6.42 39.40 -8.65
C THR A 62 5.05 39.73 -8.09
N VAL A 63 4.85 39.47 -6.80
CA VAL A 63 3.59 39.69 -6.08
C VAL A 63 3.81 40.66 -4.94
N ALA A 64 2.92 41.64 -4.79
CA ALA A 64 2.97 42.61 -3.69
C ALA A 64 2.65 41.95 -2.34
N ASN A 65 3.26 42.40 -1.25
CA ASN A 65 2.99 41.98 0.13
C ASN A 65 2.45 43.18 0.94
N PRO A 66 1.26 43.70 0.60
CA PRO A 66 0.74 44.94 1.20
C PRO A 66 0.47 44.82 2.71
N ASN A 67 0.27 43.59 3.19
CA ASN A 67 0.01 43.29 4.59
C ASN A 67 1.30 43.05 5.40
N THR A 68 2.48 43.19 4.79
CA THR A 68 3.80 42.95 5.43
C THR A 68 3.85 41.62 6.18
N LEU A 69 3.32 40.56 5.57
CA LEU A 69 3.46 39.21 6.09
C LEU A 69 4.94 38.84 6.16
N ASN A 70 5.34 38.12 7.22
CA ASN A 70 6.72 37.68 7.39
C ASN A 70 6.99 36.49 6.46
N LEU A 71 7.24 36.78 5.20
CA LEU A 71 7.48 35.80 4.15
C LEU A 71 8.95 35.38 4.11
N GLU A 72 9.17 34.08 4.05
CA GLU A 72 10.48 33.46 3.91
C GLU A 72 10.61 32.71 2.59
N LEU A 73 11.87 32.46 2.19
CA LEU A 73 12.18 31.65 1.03
C LEU A 73 11.59 30.24 1.19
N GLY A 74 10.80 29.81 0.21
CA GLY A 74 10.17 28.49 0.20
C GLY A 74 8.77 28.44 0.80
N ASN A 75 8.25 29.52 1.38
CA ASN A 75 6.85 29.55 1.80
C ASN A 75 5.92 29.34 0.59
N THR A 76 4.89 28.53 0.75
CA THR A 76 3.75 28.51 -0.16
C THR A 76 2.72 29.52 0.31
N ILE A 77 2.28 30.38 -0.60
CA ILE A 77 1.36 31.47 -0.30
C ILE A 77 0.14 31.42 -1.23
N THR A 78 -0.96 31.97 -0.77
CA THR A 78 -2.08 32.37 -1.64
C THR A 78 -1.98 33.86 -1.92
N TYR A 79 -2.27 34.26 -3.15
CA TYR A 79 -2.23 35.65 -3.55
C TYR A 79 -3.26 35.93 -4.65
N ARG A 80 -3.59 37.21 -4.77
CA ARG A 80 -4.46 37.79 -5.81
C ARG A 80 -3.74 38.94 -6.48
N GLU A 81 -4.42 39.63 -7.40
CA GLU A 81 -3.89 40.84 -8.06
C GLU A 81 -3.50 41.92 -7.04
N ASN A 82 -4.21 42.01 -5.91
CA ASN A 82 -3.92 42.98 -4.85
C ASN A 82 -2.78 42.56 -3.90
N GLY A 83 -2.18 41.38 -4.09
CA GLY A 83 -1.01 40.90 -3.34
C GLY A 83 -1.21 39.60 -2.56
N VAL A 84 -0.27 39.31 -1.66
CA VAL A 84 -0.27 38.11 -0.80
C VAL A 84 -1.40 38.19 0.23
N GLN A 85 -2.19 37.12 0.31
CA GLN A 85 -3.30 37.01 1.25
C GLN A 85 -2.86 36.34 2.54
N GLU A 86 -2.22 35.17 2.44
CA GLU A 86 -1.76 34.38 3.59
C GLU A 86 -0.59 33.45 3.23
N ILE A 87 0.07 32.97 4.27
CA ILE A 87 1.05 31.87 4.18
C ILE A 87 0.28 30.57 4.35
N LEU A 88 0.18 29.79 3.27
CA LEU A 88 -0.49 28.49 3.27
C LEU A 88 0.40 27.42 3.91
N SER A 89 1.71 27.48 3.69
CA SER A 89 2.70 26.58 4.30
C SER A 89 4.06 27.26 4.40
N GLU A 90 4.81 26.95 5.46
CA GLU A 90 6.19 27.40 5.63
C GLU A 90 7.15 26.75 4.63
N ARG A 91 6.74 25.67 3.94
CA ARG A 91 7.54 24.91 2.97
C ARG A 91 6.85 24.82 1.60
N PRO A 92 7.61 24.51 0.52
CA PRO A 92 7.04 24.37 -0.81
C PRO A 92 6.10 23.17 -0.89
N ILE A 93 4.83 23.47 -0.98
CA ILE A 93 3.78 22.51 -1.30
C ILE A 93 3.99 21.97 -2.71
N ARG A 94 4.06 20.65 -2.83
CA ARG A 94 4.08 19.92 -4.11
C ARG A 94 2.70 19.32 -4.38
N ASP A 95 2.37 19.06 -5.64
CA ASP A 95 1.16 18.29 -6.03
C ASP A 95 1.07 16.89 -5.38
N ARG A 96 2.13 16.45 -4.71
CA ARG A 96 2.23 15.19 -3.97
C ARG A 96 2.66 15.37 -2.52
N ASP A 97 2.51 16.58 -1.98
CA ASP A 97 2.81 16.84 -0.58
C ASP A 97 1.83 16.04 0.28
N PRO A 98 2.32 15.13 1.13
CA PRO A 98 1.48 14.29 1.96
C PRO A 98 0.47 15.03 2.83
N GLU A 99 0.76 16.28 3.19
CA GLU A 99 -0.10 17.10 4.07
C GLU A 99 -1.33 17.67 3.34
N ILE A 100 -1.39 17.64 2.00
CA ILE A 100 -2.50 18.19 1.20
C ILE A 100 -3.48 17.14 0.73
N GLN A 101 -3.06 15.87 0.73
CA GLN A 101 -4.04 14.80 0.70
C GLN A 101 -4.67 14.74 2.09
N ALA A 102 -5.97 15.01 2.16
CA ALA A 102 -6.77 14.91 3.39
C ALA A 102 -6.73 13.50 4.03
N ASP A 103 -6.09 12.54 3.37
CA ASP A 103 -5.75 11.22 3.87
C ASP A 103 -4.26 11.19 4.20
N ASP A 104 -3.91 10.93 5.47
CA ASP A 104 -2.55 10.64 5.90
C ASP A 104 -1.87 9.71 4.87
N PRO A 105 -0.73 10.10 4.27
CA PRO A 105 -0.08 9.36 3.17
C PRO A 105 0.19 7.89 3.51
N ILE A 106 0.26 7.56 4.80
CA ILE A 106 0.53 6.22 5.29
C ILE A 106 -0.74 5.36 5.32
N GLN A 107 -1.93 5.96 5.36
CA GLN A 107 -3.20 5.23 5.37
C GLN A 107 -3.34 4.32 4.16
N GLN A 108 -2.83 4.72 2.98
CA GLN A 108 -2.86 3.86 1.79
C GLN A 108 -2.06 2.54 1.97
N TYR A 109 -1.10 2.51 2.90
CA TYR A 109 -0.30 1.32 3.22
C TYR A 109 -0.87 0.57 4.43
N ARG A 110 -1.71 1.21 5.24
CA ARG A 110 -2.39 0.57 6.35
C ARG A 110 -3.57 -0.23 5.81
N VAL A 111 -3.61 -1.51 6.15
CA VAL A 111 -4.78 -2.34 5.87
C VAL A 111 -5.68 -2.29 7.09
N ASP A 112 -6.94 -1.91 6.88
CA ASP A 112 -7.93 -1.90 7.93
C ASP A 112 -8.16 -3.30 8.48
N ALA A 113 -8.39 -3.36 9.79
CA ALA A 113 -8.71 -4.61 10.46
C ALA A 113 -10.11 -5.07 10.04
N ASP A 114 -10.17 -5.96 9.06
CA ASP A 114 -11.41 -6.59 8.64
C ASP A 114 -11.67 -7.85 9.48
N ASN A 115 -12.85 -7.92 10.10
CA ASN A 115 -13.30 -9.12 10.80
C ASN A 115 -13.40 -10.34 9.86
N SER A 116 -13.58 -10.11 8.56
CA SER A 116 -13.61 -11.13 7.51
C SER A 116 -12.22 -11.63 7.09
N ALA A 117 -11.14 -11.05 7.62
CA ALA A 117 -9.78 -11.50 7.33
C ALA A 117 -9.61 -13.00 7.67
N PRO A 118 -8.78 -13.74 6.92
CA PRO A 118 -8.60 -15.18 7.14
C PRO A 118 -8.02 -15.48 8.53
N SER A 119 -8.36 -16.65 9.05
CA SER A 119 -7.80 -17.26 10.26
C SER A 119 -6.89 -18.44 9.92
N PHE A 120 -6.22 -19.02 10.92
CA PHE A 120 -5.44 -20.25 10.71
C PHE A 120 -6.28 -21.43 10.21
N GLU A 121 -7.58 -21.47 10.54
CA GLU A 121 -8.49 -22.50 10.04
C GLU A 121 -8.77 -22.37 8.55
N ASP A 122 -8.68 -21.14 8.02
CA ASP A 122 -8.91 -20.86 6.59
C ASP A 122 -7.66 -21.10 5.74
N PHE A 123 -6.48 -21.27 6.38
CA PHE A 123 -5.22 -21.49 5.68
C PHE A 123 -5.10 -22.91 5.10
N GLY A 124 -5.41 -23.92 5.93
CA GLY A 124 -5.30 -25.34 5.56
C GLY A 124 -3.86 -25.84 5.36
N GLY A 125 -3.53 -27.01 5.93
CA GLY A 125 -2.24 -27.67 5.69
C GLY A 125 -1.03 -26.92 6.25
N TYR A 126 0.16 -27.26 5.73
CA TYR A 126 1.46 -26.71 6.09
C TYR A 126 1.71 -26.64 7.60
N GLN A 127 1.49 -27.75 8.31
CA GLN A 127 1.52 -27.77 9.77
C GLN A 127 2.78 -27.11 10.37
N LYS A 128 3.97 -27.40 9.81
CA LYS A 128 5.23 -26.81 10.26
C LYS A 128 5.30 -25.29 10.07
N VAL A 129 4.77 -24.78 8.96
CA VAL A 129 4.70 -23.33 8.67
C VAL A 129 3.76 -22.65 9.65
N VAL A 130 2.58 -23.25 9.90
CA VAL A 130 1.57 -22.75 10.84
C VAL A 130 2.12 -22.74 12.27
N GLU A 131 2.77 -23.81 12.71
CA GLU A 131 3.41 -23.88 14.03
C GLU A 131 4.48 -22.79 14.19
N ARG A 132 5.29 -22.57 13.15
CA ARG A 132 6.33 -21.53 13.16
C ARG A 132 5.74 -20.11 13.22
N ALA A 133 4.62 -19.88 12.53
CA ALA A 133 3.88 -18.63 12.59
C ALA A 133 3.24 -18.39 13.97
N LYS A 134 2.65 -19.41 14.59
CA LYS A 134 2.14 -19.33 15.97
C LYS A 134 3.25 -19.00 16.96
N GLN A 135 4.40 -19.66 16.83
CA GLN A 135 5.56 -19.36 17.66
C GLN A 135 6.05 -17.91 17.49
N LEU A 136 6.00 -17.36 16.28
CA LEU A 136 6.32 -15.95 16.04
C LEU A 136 5.39 -15.02 16.84
N ILE A 137 4.09 -15.28 16.80
CA ILE A 137 3.07 -14.50 17.53
C ILE A 137 3.33 -14.59 19.03
N GLU A 138 3.37 -15.81 19.57
CA GLU A 138 3.52 -16.08 21.00
C GLU A 138 4.79 -15.44 21.56
N THR A 139 5.92 -15.63 20.88
CA THR A 139 7.22 -15.17 21.40
C THR A 139 7.43 -13.67 21.22
N GLN A 140 7.09 -13.10 20.05
CA GLN A 140 7.48 -11.73 19.72
C GLN A 140 6.41 -10.69 20.04
N LEU A 141 5.13 -11.06 20.01
CA LEU A 141 4.02 -10.12 20.15
C LEU A 141 3.32 -10.27 21.50
N ASP A 142 3.18 -11.50 22.00
CA ASP A 142 2.53 -11.74 23.29
C ASP A 142 3.50 -11.73 24.48
N HIS A 143 4.70 -12.33 24.34
CA HIS A 143 5.66 -12.47 25.44
C HIS A 143 6.90 -11.56 25.32
N ARG A 144 6.77 -10.38 24.69
CA ARG A 144 7.90 -9.47 24.45
C ARG A 144 8.61 -9.04 25.73
N GLU A 145 7.86 -8.69 26.77
CA GLU A 145 8.42 -8.26 28.06
C GLU A 145 9.28 -9.36 28.71
N ALA A 146 8.90 -10.63 28.55
CA ALA A 146 9.67 -11.76 29.06
C ALA A 146 11.00 -11.93 28.31
N LEU A 147 11.01 -11.71 26.99
CA LEU A 147 12.24 -11.71 26.20
C LEU A 147 13.19 -10.59 26.63
N ASP A 148 12.65 -9.38 26.86
CA ASP A 148 13.43 -8.23 27.30
C ASP A 148 14.01 -8.45 28.71
N ALA A 149 13.24 -9.05 29.63
CA ALA A 149 13.70 -9.39 30.98
C ALA A 149 14.85 -10.41 30.99
N ILE A 150 14.84 -11.37 30.05
CA ILE A 150 15.91 -12.37 29.89
C ILE A 150 17.12 -11.77 29.14
N GLY A 151 16.98 -10.58 28.55
CA GLY A 151 18.00 -9.95 27.71
C GLY A 151 18.14 -10.60 26.33
N ALA A 152 17.14 -11.37 25.91
CA ALA A 152 17.09 -11.97 24.58
C ALA A 152 16.98 -10.88 23.51
N ARG A 153 17.55 -11.14 22.34
CA ARG A 153 17.36 -10.24 21.19
C ARG A 153 16.02 -10.58 20.52
N PRO A 154 15.12 -9.59 20.32
CA PRO A 154 13.88 -9.84 19.60
C PRO A 154 14.17 -10.16 18.13
N VAL A 155 13.29 -10.96 17.53
CA VAL A 155 13.30 -11.23 16.09
C VAL A 155 12.76 -9.98 15.41
N LYS A 156 13.63 -9.29 14.66
CA LYS A 156 13.24 -8.05 13.95
C LYS A 156 12.54 -8.33 12.63
N GLY A 157 12.99 -9.38 11.94
CA GLY A 157 12.54 -9.70 10.59
C GLY A 157 12.31 -11.19 10.37
N VAL A 158 11.26 -11.52 9.62
CA VAL A 158 10.97 -12.87 9.13
C VAL A 158 10.87 -12.85 7.60
N LEU A 159 11.56 -13.77 6.93
CA LEU A 159 11.49 -13.96 5.48
C LEU A 159 10.65 -15.19 5.15
N PHE A 160 9.58 -15.00 4.38
CA PHE A 160 8.77 -16.06 3.79
C PHE A 160 9.30 -16.36 2.39
N THR A 161 9.70 -17.61 2.17
CA THR A 161 10.35 -18.05 0.94
C THR A 161 9.56 -19.18 0.30
N GLY A 162 9.63 -19.32 -1.01
CA GLY A 162 9.02 -20.45 -1.73
C GLY A 162 8.20 -20.05 -2.95
N PRO A 163 7.65 -21.01 -3.71
CA PRO A 163 6.97 -20.77 -4.97
C PRO A 163 5.77 -19.81 -4.86
N PRO A 164 5.36 -19.15 -5.96
CA PRO A 164 4.16 -18.33 -5.97
C PRO A 164 2.89 -19.17 -5.71
N GLY A 165 1.89 -18.56 -5.07
CA GLY A 165 0.61 -19.22 -4.82
C GLY A 165 0.59 -20.23 -3.67
N THR A 166 1.59 -20.24 -2.79
CA THR A 166 1.66 -21.12 -1.60
C THR A 166 1.07 -20.51 -0.33
N GLY A 167 0.53 -19.28 -0.38
CA GLY A 167 -0.18 -18.65 0.74
C GLY A 167 0.64 -17.70 1.62
N LYS A 168 1.85 -17.30 1.21
CA LYS A 168 2.71 -16.35 1.97
C LYS A 168 1.98 -15.07 2.44
N THR A 169 1.31 -14.38 1.51
CA THR A 169 0.54 -13.15 1.81
C THR A 169 -0.66 -13.42 2.72
N MET A 170 -1.33 -14.56 2.54
CA MET A 170 -2.46 -14.97 3.39
C MET A 170 -2.00 -15.22 4.83
N LEU A 171 -0.88 -15.94 5.02
CA LEU A 171 -0.33 -16.19 6.35
C LEU A 171 0.07 -14.90 7.06
N ALA A 172 0.68 -13.94 6.36
CA ALA A 172 1.03 -12.65 6.94
C ALA A 172 -0.21 -11.91 7.48
N ARG A 173 -1.33 -11.95 6.74
CA ARG A 173 -2.61 -11.36 7.19
C ARG A 173 -3.20 -12.11 8.39
N ILE A 174 -3.12 -13.44 8.41
CA ILE A 174 -3.55 -14.26 9.55
C ILE A 174 -2.74 -13.87 10.79
N ILE A 175 -1.41 -13.79 10.69
CA ILE A 175 -0.53 -13.42 11.82
C ILE A 175 -0.94 -12.05 12.36
N ALA A 176 -1.20 -11.07 11.48
CA ALA A 176 -1.63 -9.74 11.90
C ALA A 176 -2.98 -9.75 12.63
N LYS A 177 -3.97 -10.50 12.09
CA LYS A 177 -5.29 -10.65 12.69
C LYS A 177 -5.21 -11.29 14.07
N GLU A 178 -4.56 -12.44 14.18
CA GLU A 178 -4.47 -13.25 15.40
C GLU A 178 -3.70 -12.51 16.50
N SER A 179 -2.66 -11.77 16.15
CA SER A 179 -1.89 -10.95 17.08
C SER A 179 -2.52 -9.59 17.41
N LYS A 180 -3.62 -9.23 16.73
CA LYS A 180 -4.29 -7.91 16.78
C LYS A 180 -3.31 -6.77 16.49
N ALA A 181 -2.37 -7.00 15.59
CA ALA A 181 -1.36 -6.03 15.20
C ALA A 181 -1.89 -5.14 14.06
N ALA A 182 -1.51 -3.86 14.07
CA ALA A 182 -1.69 -2.99 12.92
C ALA A 182 -0.89 -3.54 11.73
N PHE A 183 -1.52 -3.66 10.55
CA PHE A 183 -0.90 -4.27 9.38
C PHE A 183 -0.58 -3.21 8.31
N PHE A 184 0.69 -3.07 7.98
CA PHE A 184 1.17 -2.20 6.91
C PHE A 184 1.63 -3.07 5.73
N LEU A 185 0.96 -2.95 4.59
CA LEU A 185 1.25 -3.71 3.38
C LEU A 185 2.03 -2.87 2.38
N ILE A 186 3.21 -3.36 2.00
CA ILE A 186 4.09 -2.75 1.01
C ILE A 186 4.27 -3.75 -0.12
N SER A 187 3.63 -3.53 -1.26
CA SER A 187 3.76 -4.40 -2.44
C SER A 187 4.84 -3.86 -3.38
N GLY A 188 5.83 -4.69 -3.70
CA GLY A 188 6.98 -4.32 -4.52
C GLY A 188 6.67 -3.56 -5.82
N PRO A 189 5.77 -4.03 -6.70
CA PRO A 189 5.40 -3.31 -7.93
C PRO A 189 4.75 -1.93 -7.71
N SER A 190 3.92 -1.80 -6.66
CA SER A 190 3.33 -0.51 -6.26
C SER A 190 4.40 0.45 -5.72
N VAL A 191 5.52 -0.12 -5.27
CA VAL A 191 6.67 0.52 -4.65
C VAL A 191 7.81 0.82 -5.63
N VAL A 192 7.70 0.45 -6.91
CA VAL A 192 8.66 0.85 -7.94
C VAL A 192 8.09 1.97 -8.81
N SER A 193 6.78 1.93 -9.09
CA SER A 193 6.09 2.88 -9.99
C SER A 193 5.86 4.28 -9.40
N LYS A 194 5.59 4.40 -8.10
CA LYS A 194 5.42 5.69 -7.39
C LYS A 194 6.75 6.31 -6.90
N TRP A 195 7.90 5.69 -7.19
CA TRP A 195 9.12 5.76 -6.37
C TRP A 195 10.33 6.41 -7.08
N VAL A 196 10.04 7.35 -7.97
CA VAL A 196 11.06 8.23 -8.56
C VAL A 196 11.09 9.53 -7.72
N GLY A 197 11.80 9.53 -6.60
CA GLY A 197 12.09 10.74 -5.79
C GLY A 197 11.93 10.60 -4.27
N ASP A 198 10.71 10.26 -3.80
CA ASP A 198 10.29 10.37 -2.38
C ASP A 198 10.24 9.01 -1.61
N SER A 199 10.92 8.01 -2.15
CA SER A 199 10.89 6.61 -1.71
C SER A 199 11.40 6.38 -0.29
N GLU A 200 12.54 6.97 0.02
CA GLU A 200 13.20 6.74 1.32
C GLU A 200 12.42 7.39 2.46
N GLU A 201 11.82 8.56 2.20
CA GLU A 201 11.00 9.29 3.16
C GLU A 201 9.69 8.53 3.44
N THR A 202 9.05 8.00 2.40
CA THR A 202 7.86 7.14 2.54
C THR A 202 8.17 5.91 3.40
N LEU A 203 9.28 5.19 3.14
CA LEU A 203 9.68 4.06 3.98
C LEU A 203 9.94 4.46 5.43
N ARG A 204 10.64 5.58 5.67
CA ARG A 204 10.84 6.11 7.03
C ARG A 204 9.51 6.41 7.71
N ALA A 205 8.58 7.02 7.01
CA ALA A 205 7.27 7.39 7.54
C ALA A 205 6.43 6.15 7.87
N ILE A 206 6.44 5.10 7.04
CA ILE A 206 5.77 3.83 7.35
C ILE A 206 6.36 3.18 8.61
N PHE A 207 7.69 3.10 8.71
CA PHE A 207 8.34 2.52 9.90
C PHE A 207 8.04 3.32 11.16
N ARG A 208 8.03 4.66 11.06
CA ARG A 208 7.65 5.54 12.17
C ARG A 208 6.21 5.28 12.59
N ALA A 209 5.26 5.33 11.66
CA ALA A 209 3.85 5.09 11.95
C ALA A 209 3.60 3.70 12.56
N ALA A 210 4.34 2.68 12.09
CA ALA A 210 4.28 1.34 12.66
C ALA A 210 4.84 1.29 14.09
N SER A 211 5.94 1.99 14.38
CA SER A 211 6.55 2.05 15.72
C SER A 211 5.69 2.77 16.76
N GLU A 212 4.80 3.65 16.32
CA GLU A 212 3.84 4.36 17.17
C GLU A 212 2.65 3.46 17.56
N GLN A 213 2.48 2.30 16.92
CA GLN A 213 1.45 1.33 17.28
C GLN A 213 1.92 0.41 18.43
N PRO A 214 1.01 -0.02 19.33
CA PRO A 214 1.36 -0.98 20.39
C PRO A 214 1.93 -2.30 19.84
N ARG A 215 1.31 -2.81 18.77
CA ARG A 215 1.71 -4.01 18.01
C ARG A 215 1.53 -3.73 16.54
N SER A 216 2.56 -3.99 15.73
CA SER A 216 2.50 -3.75 14.29
C SER A 216 3.28 -4.77 13.50
N ILE A 217 2.81 -5.02 12.28
CA ILE A 217 3.49 -5.83 11.28
C ILE A 217 3.65 -5.00 10.03
N ILE A 218 4.89 -4.89 9.56
CA ILE A 218 5.20 -4.33 8.24
C ILE A 218 5.44 -5.51 7.32
N PHE A 219 4.55 -5.73 6.35
CA PHE A 219 4.65 -6.82 5.39
C PHE A 219 5.08 -6.31 4.01
N PHE A 220 6.24 -6.76 3.57
CA PHE A 220 6.74 -6.54 2.21
C PHE A 220 6.37 -7.74 1.34
N ASP A 221 5.44 -7.55 0.41
CA ASP A 221 5.12 -8.57 -0.60
C ASP A 221 5.98 -8.36 -1.84
N GLU A 222 6.49 -9.46 -2.40
CA GLU A 222 7.41 -9.45 -3.55
C GLU A 222 8.64 -8.55 -3.31
N ILE A 223 9.30 -8.75 -2.16
CA ILE A 223 10.50 -7.96 -1.79
C ILE A 223 11.65 -8.14 -2.80
N ASP A 224 11.64 -9.22 -3.58
CA ASP A 224 12.59 -9.45 -4.69
C ASP A 224 12.53 -8.34 -5.73
N SER A 225 11.36 -7.77 -6.02
CA SER A 225 11.26 -6.62 -6.94
C SER A 225 11.87 -5.32 -6.38
N LEU A 226 12.05 -5.21 -5.06
CA LEU A 226 12.65 -4.06 -4.38
C LEU A 226 14.12 -4.25 -4.08
N ALA A 227 14.53 -5.50 -3.85
CA ALA A 227 15.82 -5.86 -3.28
C ALA A 227 16.60 -6.85 -4.15
N GLU A 228 16.52 -6.69 -5.47
CA GLU A 228 17.34 -7.48 -6.41
C GLU A 228 18.84 -7.38 -6.08
N LYS A 229 19.55 -8.50 -6.25
CA LYS A 229 20.99 -8.59 -6.13
C LYS A 229 21.67 -7.46 -6.92
N ARG A 230 22.65 -6.83 -6.28
CA ARG A 230 23.51 -5.78 -6.84
C ARG A 230 24.34 -6.31 -8.01
N THR A 231 23.75 -6.46 -9.18
CA THR A 231 24.47 -6.68 -10.43
C THR A 231 24.79 -5.33 -11.07
N GLY A 232 25.68 -5.30 -12.05
CA GLY A 232 26.10 -4.05 -12.72
C GLY A 232 24.93 -3.28 -13.38
N GLU A 233 23.79 -3.94 -13.62
CA GLU A 233 22.59 -3.39 -14.25
C GLU A 233 21.46 -3.05 -13.26
N SER A 234 21.62 -3.33 -11.95
CA SER A 234 20.60 -2.98 -10.96
C SER A 234 20.41 -1.46 -10.89
N HIS A 235 19.15 -1.01 -10.98
CA HIS A 235 18.80 0.40 -10.88
C HIS A 235 19.35 1.03 -9.57
N GLU A 236 20.01 2.18 -9.67
CA GLU A 236 20.52 2.97 -8.53
C GLU A 236 19.42 3.30 -7.50
N ALA A 237 18.16 3.36 -7.93
CA ALA A 237 17.01 3.52 -7.05
C ALA A 237 16.82 2.31 -6.11
N SER A 238 16.85 1.08 -6.63
CA SER A 238 16.69 -0.15 -5.83
C SER A 238 17.81 -0.29 -4.80
N LYS A 239 19.07 0.04 -5.16
CA LYS A 239 20.20 0.03 -4.22
C LYS A 239 19.99 0.97 -3.04
N ARG A 240 19.47 2.18 -3.29
CA ARG A 240 19.16 3.16 -2.24
C ARG A 240 18.04 2.67 -1.31
N ILE A 241 16.99 2.07 -1.87
CA ILE A 241 15.90 1.47 -1.10
C ILE A 241 16.43 0.36 -0.18
N VAL A 242 17.24 -0.56 -0.71
CA VAL A 242 17.86 -1.62 0.10
C VAL A 242 18.72 -1.02 1.22
N ALA A 243 19.55 -0.01 0.92
CA ALA A 243 20.35 0.66 1.93
C ALA A 243 19.50 1.32 3.03
N GLN A 244 18.38 1.94 2.65
CA GLN A 244 17.45 2.54 3.60
C GLN A 244 16.74 1.47 4.45
N LEU A 245 16.29 0.37 3.85
CA LEU A 245 15.69 -0.75 4.58
C LEU A 245 16.67 -1.35 5.58
N LEU A 246 17.93 -1.56 5.18
CA LEU A 246 18.99 -2.02 6.10
C LEU A 246 19.16 -1.08 7.29
N THR A 247 19.18 0.24 7.03
CA THR A 247 19.30 1.27 8.08
C THR A 247 18.10 1.24 9.03
N LEU A 248 16.89 1.10 8.51
CA LEU A 248 15.66 1.02 9.31
C LEU A 248 15.60 -0.26 10.17
N MET A 249 15.96 -1.40 9.60
CA MET A 249 16.03 -2.68 10.31
C MET A 249 17.07 -2.65 11.45
N ASP A 250 18.24 -2.06 11.19
CA ASP A 250 19.28 -1.90 12.21
C ASP A 250 18.85 -0.90 13.30
N GLY A 251 18.11 0.15 12.90
CA GLY A 251 17.68 1.28 13.75
C GLY A 251 16.59 0.99 14.78
N PHE A 252 15.89 -0.15 14.71
CA PHE A 252 14.92 -0.53 15.76
C PHE A 252 15.58 -0.58 17.14
N LYS A 253 15.22 0.36 18.01
CA LYS A 253 15.61 0.34 19.43
C LYS A 253 14.74 -0.66 20.18
N ARG A 254 15.30 -1.25 21.24
CA ARG A 254 14.59 -2.25 22.08
C ARG A 254 13.30 -1.72 22.71
N SER A 255 13.20 -0.41 22.90
CA SER A 255 12.13 0.28 23.64
C SER A 255 11.02 0.87 22.75
N GLU A 256 11.11 0.76 21.43
CA GLU A 256 10.18 1.40 20.48
C GLU A 256 9.27 0.34 19.84
N GLY A 257 8.09 0.09 20.44
CA GLY A 257 7.02 -0.74 19.88
C GLY A 257 7.34 -2.24 19.71
N SER A 258 6.29 -3.06 19.56
CA SER A 258 6.41 -4.46 19.13
C SER A 258 6.17 -4.55 17.62
N THR A 259 7.07 -3.97 16.84
CA THR A 259 7.04 -4.06 15.37
C THR A 259 7.80 -5.29 14.90
N VAL A 260 7.16 -6.10 14.06
CA VAL A 260 7.78 -7.22 13.35
C VAL A 260 7.74 -6.95 11.86
N VAL A 261 8.89 -7.06 11.19
CA VAL A 261 8.95 -6.94 9.73
C VAL A 261 8.85 -8.32 9.12
N ILE A 262 7.91 -8.53 8.20
CA ILE A 262 7.77 -9.78 7.46
C ILE A 262 7.98 -9.45 5.98
N ALA A 263 8.75 -10.24 5.26
CA ALA A 263 8.93 -10.07 3.82
C ALA A 263 8.67 -11.39 3.09
N ALA A 264 8.00 -11.36 1.95
CA ALA A 264 7.74 -12.51 1.11
C ALA A 264 8.49 -12.38 -0.23
N THR A 265 9.11 -13.47 -0.66
CA THR A 265 9.79 -13.57 -1.96
C THR A 265 9.51 -14.91 -2.61
N ASN A 266 9.47 -14.92 -3.94
CA ASN A 266 9.43 -16.16 -4.72
C ASN A 266 10.83 -16.60 -5.15
N ARG A 267 11.83 -15.73 -4.99
CA ARG A 267 13.21 -15.92 -5.45
C ARG A 267 14.18 -15.49 -4.37
N ILE A 268 14.39 -16.36 -3.38
CA ILE A 268 15.32 -16.10 -2.27
C ILE A 268 16.75 -15.78 -2.75
N ASP A 269 17.15 -16.40 -3.86
CA ASP A 269 18.45 -16.17 -4.47
C ASP A 269 18.60 -14.78 -5.06
N ASP A 270 17.51 -14.06 -5.32
CA ASP A 270 17.57 -12.70 -5.86
C ASP A 270 17.69 -11.64 -4.77
N ILE A 271 17.53 -12.00 -3.49
CA ILE A 271 17.59 -11.07 -2.36
C ILE A 271 19.04 -10.72 -1.99
N ASP A 272 19.30 -9.42 -1.75
CA ASP A 272 20.58 -8.96 -1.21
C ASP A 272 20.93 -9.70 0.09
N ILE A 273 22.09 -10.36 0.11
CA ILE A 273 22.56 -11.16 1.24
C ILE A 273 22.70 -10.34 2.53
N ALA A 274 22.88 -9.02 2.42
CA ALA A 274 22.92 -8.12 3.57
C ALA A 274 21.61 -8.14 4.36
N LEU A 275 20.45 -8.27 3.70
CA LEU A 275 19.15 -8.34 4.36
C LEU A 275 18.96 -9.65 5.13
N ARG A 276 19.64 -10.73 4.70
CA ARG A 276 19.59 -12.07 5.31
C ARG A 276 20.60 -12.26 6.44
N ARG A 277 21.37 -11.24 6.81
CA ARG A 277 22.36 -11.34 7.90
C ARG A 277 21.66 -11.27 9.28
N PRO A 278 22.24 -11.92 10.31
CA PRO A 278 21.73 -11.84 11.68
C PRO A 278 21.53 -10.39 12.17
N GLY A 279 20.43 -10.15 12.88
CA GLY A 279 19.89 -8.85 13.28
C GLY A 279 18.87 -8.23 12.31
N ARG A 280 18.47 -8.93 11.24
CA ARG A 280 17.57 -8.44 10.18
C ARG A 280 16.49 -9.47 9.89
N PHE A 281 16.49 -10.12 8.72
CA PHE A 281 15.64 -11.29 8.47
C PHE A 281 16.27 -12.54 9.08
N ASP A 282 16.13 -12.65 10.39
CA ASP A 282 16.77 -13.69 11.21
C ASP A 282 16.05 -15.02 11.17
N TRP A 283 14.75 -14.97 10.90
CA TRP A 283 13.92 -16.16 10.72
C TRP A 283 13.56 -16.32 9.26
N GLU A 284 13.65 -17.56 8.79
CA GLU A 284 13.16 -17.97 7.49
C GLU A 284 12.04 -18.98 7.70
N ILE A 285 10.92 -18.79 7.01
CA ILE A 285 9.82 -19.75 6.93
C ILE A 285 9.67 -20.13 5.47
N GLU A 286 10.05 -21.37 5.15
CA GLU A 286 10.01 -21.92 3.80
C GLU A 286 8.63 -22.54 3.51
N PHE A 287 8.04 -22.12 2.40
CA PHE A 287 6.78 -22.63 1.86
C PHE A 287 7.13 -23.52 0.66
N GLY A 288 7.12 -24.84 0.87
CA GLY A 288 7.22 -25.80 -0.23
C GLY A 288 5.95 -25.85 -1.08
N MET A 289 5.97 -26.65 -2.14
CA MET A 289 4.73 -27.09 -2.78
C MET A 289 3.96 -28.01 -1.81
N PRO A 290 2.62 -27.94 -1.75
CA PRO A 290 1.84 -28.71 -0.79
C PRO A 290 1.91 -30.21 -1.10
N ASN A 291 2.14 -31.01 -0.07
CA ASN A 291 2.01 -32.47 -0.18
C ASN A 291 0.53 -32.90 -0.19
N THR A 292 0.23 -34.18 -0.42
CA THR A 292 -1.15 -34.68 -0.50
C THR A 292 -2.02 -34.29 0.71
N ASP A 293 -1.50 -34.39 1.93
CA ASP A 293 -2.23 -34.04 3.15
C ASP A 293 -2.48 -32.53 3.23
N ASP A 294 -1.49 -31.72 2.85
CA ASP A 294 -1.64 -30.27 2.74
C ASP A 294 -2.72 -29.92 1.71
N ARG A 295 -2.71 -30.56 0.54
CA ARG A 295 -3.69 -30.32 -0.53
C ARG A 295 -5.10 -30.66 -0.09
N LEU A 296 -5.30 -31.78 0.60
CA LEU A 296 -6.59 -32.15 1.19
C LEU A 296 -7.05 -31.08 2.20
N ALA A 297 -6.18 -30.68 3.12
CA ALA A 297 -6.50 -29.69 4.12
C ALA A 297 -6.84 -28.32 3.51
N ILE A 298 -6.14 -27.90 2.44
CA ILE A 298 -6.42 -26.67 1.69
C ILE A 298 -7.79 -26.75 0.99
N LEU A 299 -8.11 -27.89 0.36
CA LEU A 299 -9.40 -28.11 -0.28
C LEU A 299 -10.55 -28.03 0.73
N VAL A 300 -10.38 -28.65 1.90
CA VAL A 300 -11.35 -28.62 3.00
C VAL A 300 -11.51 -27.20 3.58
N ALA A 301 -10.41 -26.49 3.82
CA ALA A 301 -10.45 -25.11 4.33
C ALA A 301 -11.17 -24.17 3.35
N SER A 302 -10.83 -24.26 2.06
CA SER A 302 -11.41 -23.43 0.99
C SER A 302 -12.91 -23.67 0.80
N LYS A 303 -13.41 -24.86 1.17
CA LYS A 303 -14.83 -25.22 1.10
C LYS A 303 -15.70 -24.48 2.15
N ARG A 304 -15.14 -24.05 3.28
CA ARG A 304 -15.92 -23.63 4.46
C ARG A 304 -16.92 -22.49 4.21
N SER A 305 -16.62 -21.60 3.27
CA SER A 305 -17.45 -20.46 2.91
C SER A 305 -18.42 -20.74 1.76
N LEU A 306 -18.47 -21.98 1.25
CA LEU A 306 -19.21 -22.36 0.06
C LEU A 306 -20.36 -23.32 0.39
N ALA A 307 -21.49 -23.13 -0.29
CA ALA A 307 -22.58 -24.08 -0.26
C ALA A 307 -22.28 -25.26 -1.19
N THR A 308 -22.21 -26.47 -0.63
CA THR A 308 -21.93 -27.69 -1.38
C THR A 308 -22.97 -28.76 -1.10
N THR A 309 -23.21 -29.65 -2.05
CA THR A 309 -24.14 -30.78 -1.91
C THR A 309 -23.49 -32.09 -2.37
N GLY A 310 -23.94 -33.20 -1.80
CA GLY A 310 -23.40 -34.54 -2.11
C GLY A 310 -22.09 -34.86 -1.39
N ASP A 311 -21.54 -36.02 -1.75
CA ASP A 311 -20.22 -36.45 -1.30
C ASP A 311 -19.17 -35.91 -2.28
N LEU A 312 -18.21 -35.14 -1.79
CA LEU A 312 -17.23 -34.46 -2.66
C LEU A 312 -15.91 -35.25 -2.61
N PRO A 313 -15.32 -35.62 -3.75
CA PRO A 313 -14.14 -36.49 -3.81
C PRO A 313 -12.84 -35.74 -3.49
N LEU A 314 -12.76 -35.09 -2.33
CA LEU A 314 -11.63 -34.21 -1.97
C LEU A 314 -10.32 -34.98 -1.79
N GLU A 315 -10.37 -36.21 -1.27
CA GLU A 315 -9.20 -37.08 -1.15
C GLU A 315 -8.65 -37.46 -2.52
N GLU A 316 -9.52 -37.79 -3.48
CA GLU A 316 -9.12 -38.12 -4.84
C GLU A 316 -8.51 -36.89 -5.53
N LEU A 317 -9.14 -35.72 -5.38
CA LEU A 317 -8.62 -34.46 -5.91
C LEU A 317 -7.25 -34.14 -5.32
N ALA A 318 -7.04 -34.34 -4.01
CA ALA A 318 -5.75 -34.12 -3.37
C ALA A 318 -4.64 -35.02 -3.96
N VAL A 319 -4.94 -36.26 -4.33
CA VAL A 319 -4.00 -37.16 -5.01
C VAL A 319 -3.75 -36.72 -6.46
N ARG A 320 -4.80 -36.34 -7.20
CA ARG A 320 -4.74 -35.99 -8.63
C ARG A 320 -4.15 -34.61 -8.93
N THR A 321 -4.03 -33.75 -7.93
CA THR A 321 -3.50 -32.39 -8.02
C THR A 321 -2.03 -32.30 -7.62
N ASP A 322 -1.25 -33.36 -7.86
CA ASP A 322 0.18 -33.32 -7.56
C ASP A 322 0.91 -32.21 -8.33
N GLY A 323 1.80 -31.52 -7.62
CA GLY A 323 2.48 -30.33 -8.14
C GLY A 323 1.62 -29.07 -8.25
N TRP A 324 0.38 -29.06 -7.76
CA TRP A 324 -0.45 -27.86 -7.72
C TRP A 324 -0.16 -27.01 -6.49
N SER A 325 -0.19 -25.68 -6.62
CA SER A 325 -0.06 -24.73 -5.53
C SER A 325 -1.39 -24.53 -4.79
N ALA A 326 -1.36 -23.93 -3.61
CA ALA A 326 -2.58 -23.63 -2.84
C ALA A 326 -3.56 -22.74 -3.65
N ALA A 327 -3.04 -21.76 -4.40
CA ALA A 327 -3.84 -20.91 -5.26
C ALA A 327 -4.51 -21.70 -6.42
N GLN A 328 -3.83 -22.69 -6.98
CA GLN A 328 -4.40 -23.56 -8.02
C GLN A 328 -5.49 -24.46 -7.44
N LEU A 329 -5.31 -24.99 -6.23
CA LEU A 329 -6.37 -25.75 -5.53
C LEU A 329 -7.59 -24.88 -5.24
N ALA A 330 -7.38 -23.66 -4.74
CA ALA A 330 -8.47 -22.71 -4.52
C ALA A 330 -9.24 -22.39 -5.81
N SER A 331 -8.55 -22.37 -6.96
CA SER A 331 -9.20 -22.12 -8.26
C SER A 331 -10.19 -23.21 -8.67
N LEU A 332 -10.08 -24.44 -8.15
CA LEU A 332 -11.09 -25.49 -8.37
C LEU A 332 -12.45 -25.07 -7.85
N TRP A 333 -12.48 -24.50 -6.65
CA TRP A 333 -13.72 -24.02 -6.05
C TRP A 333 -14.30 -22.83 -6.80
N THR A 334 -13.45 -21.93 -7.29
CA THR A 334 -13.89 -20.80 -8.13
C THR A 334 -14.55 -21.29 -9.42
N GLU A 335 -13.91 -22.20 -10.14
CA GLU A 335 -14.46 -22.76 -11.38
C GLU A 335 -15.74 -23.58 -11.14
N ALA A 336 -15.77 -24.39 -10.07
CA ALA A 336 -16.95 -25.16 -9.69
C ALA A 336 -18.13 -24.26 -9.28
N ALA A 337 -17.86 -23.15 -8.59
CA ALA A 337 -18.88 -22.15 -8.27
C ALA A 337 -19.44 -21.45 -9.52
N LEU A 338 -18.59 -21.17 -10.51
CA LEU A 338 -19.01 -20.58 -11.78
C LEU A 338 -19.91 -21.52 -12.58
N LEU A 339 -19.59 -22.83 -12.59
CA LEU A 339 -20.44 -23.86 -13.20
C LEU A 339 -21.81 -23.94 -12.53
N ALA A 340 -21.82 -24.08 -11.19
CA ALA A 340 -23.06 -24.13 -10.43
C ALA A 340 -23.93 -22.88 -10.63
N ALA A 341 -23.33 -21.69 -10.58
CA ALA A 341 -24.03 -20.44 -10.80
C ALA A 341 -24.54 -20.28 -12.24
N GLY A 342 -23.76 -20.75 -13.23
CA GLY A 342 -24.15 -20.78 -14.64
C GLY A 342 -25.41 -21.62 -14.89
N ASP A 343 -25.58 -22.70 -14.13
CA ASP A 343 -26.77 -23.57 -14.15
C ASP A 343 -27.90 -23.08 -13.23
N HIS A 344 -27.79 -21.87 -12.67
CA HIS A 344 -28.73 -21.30 -11.70
C HIS A 344 -28.92 -22.14 -10.42
N ARG A 345 -27.89 -22.90 -10.02
CA ARG A 345 -27.87 -23.66 -8.77
C ARG A 345 -27.26 -22.83 -7.64
N SER A 346 -27.71 -23.10 -6.41
CA SER A 346 -27.23 -22.43 -5.19
C SER A 346 -26.20 -23.27 -4.42
N SER A 347 -25.75 -24.40 -4.98
CA SER A 347 -24.79 -25.28 -4.34
C SER A 347 -23.93 -26.01 -5.38
N ILE A 348 -22.65 -26.16 -5.04
CA ILE A 348 -21.65 -26.88 -5.84
C ILE A 348 -21.82 -28.39 -5.61
N SER A 349 -21.85 -29.16 -6.69
CA SER A 349 -21.92 -30.62 -6.67
C SER A 349 -20.57 -31.28 -6.97
N GLU A 350 -20.52 -32.60 -6.87
CA GLU A 350 -19.38 -33.41 -7.33
C GLU A 350 -19.09 -33.21 -8.82
N GLU A 351 -20.13 -33.14 -9.67
CA GLU A 351 -20.00 -32.96 -11.12
C GLU A 351 -19.31 -31.63 -11.46
N ASP A 352 -19.64 -30.55 -10.73
CA ASP A 352 -18.99 -29.25 -10.89
C ASP A 352 -17.49 -29.32 -10.58
N LEU A 353 -17.11 -30.03 -9.51
CA LEU A 353 -15.71 -30.20 -9.13
C LEU A 353 -14.94 -31.03 -10.14
N ALA A 354 -15.55 -32.07 -10.70
CA ALA A 354 -14.95 -32.91 -11.73
C ALA A 354 -14.68 -32.08 -13.00
N GLU A 355 -15.65 -31.30 -13.46
CA GLU A 355 -15.48 -30.43 -14.63
C GLU A 355 -14.50 -29.27 -14.34
N ALA A 356 -14.57 -28.67 -13.16
CA ALA A 356 -13.61 -27.66 -12.72
C ALA A 356 -12.18 -28.19 -12.72
N PHE A 357 -11.97 -29.42 -12.25
CA PHE A 357 -10.66 -30.07 -12.29
C PHE A 357 -10.11 -30.16 -13.71
N ASP A 358 -10.91 -30.63 -14.66
CA ASP A 358 -10.48 -30.75 -16.05
C ASP A 358 -10.16 -29.37 -16.66
N ARG A 359 -11.01 -28.36 -16.43
CA ARG A 359 -10.78 -26.98 -16.91
C ARG A 359 -9.51 -26.36 -16.34
N VAL A 360 -9.28 -26.48 -15.03
CA VAL A 360 -8.06 -25.93 -14.40
C VAL A 360 -6.84 -26.70 -14.90
N LYS A 361 -6.91 -28.03 -14.98
CA LYS A 361 -5.80 -28.85 -15.49
C LYS A 361 -5.41 -28.48 -16.91
N GLU A 362 -6.38 -28.26 -17.81
CA GLU A 362 -6.13 -27.81 -19.17
C GLU A 362 -5.46 -26.42 -19.20
N ARG A 363 -5.91 -25.49 -18.35
CA ARG A 363 -5.29 -24.15 -18.24
C ARG A 363 -3.85 -24.21 -17.74
N LEU A 364 -3.54 -25.15 -16.86
CA LEU A 364 -2.20 -25.38 -16.33
C LEU A 364 -1.30 -26.18 -17.27
N ALA A 365 -1.87 -26.85 -18.28
CA ALA A 365 -1.07 -27.53 -19.29
C ALA A 365 -0.24 -26.50 -20.08
N PRO A 366 1.05 -26.78 -20.34
CA PRO A 366 1.87 -25.87 -21.12
C PRO A 366 1.25 -25.63 -22.50
N ALA A 367 1.11 -24.37 -22.89
CA ALA A 367 0.56 -23.98 -24.18
C ALA A 367 1.40 -24.59 -25.32
N GLY A 368 0.86 -25.60 -25.99
CA GLY A 368 1.39 -26.14 -27.23
C GLY A 368 2.67 -26.96 -27.08
N GLY A 369 2.52 -28.24 -26.74
CA GLY A 369 3.47 -29.25 -27.21
C GLY A 369 3.51 -29.19 -28.74
N VAL A 370 4.64 -28.73 -29.29
CA VAL A 370 4.96 -28.90 -30.71
C VAL A 370 4.73 -30.38 -31.03
N ARG A 371 3.76 -30.67 -31.90
CA ARG A 371 3.61 -32.00 -32.49
C ARG A 371 4.90 -32.28 -33.25
N SER A 372 5.79 -33.06 -32.64
CA SER A 372 6.88 -33.70 -33.37
C SER A 372 6.24 -34.74 -34.28
N ASN A 373 6.03 -34.36 -35.55
CA ASN A 373 5.85 -35.35 -36.61
C ASN A 373 7.16 -36.12 -36.73
N GLY A 374 7.17 -37.35 -36.24
CA GLY A 374 8.14 -38.38 -36.57
C GLY A 374 7.47 -39.45 -37.41
#